data_AF-A0A3D3BKI0-F1
#
_entry.id   AF-A0A3D3BKI0-F1
#
_cell.length_a   1.000
_cell.length_b   1.000
_cell.length_c   1.000
_cell.angle_alpha   90.00
_cell.angle_beta   90.00
_cell.angle_gamma   90.00
#
_symmetry.space_group_name_H-M   'P 1'
#
loop_
_entity.id
_entity.type
_entity.pdbx_description
1 polymer ?
#
loop_
_entity_poly.entity_id
_entity_poly.type
_entity_poly.pdbx_seq_one_letter_code
_entity_poly.pdbx_strand_id
1 'polypeptide(L)'
;MGNEWVEPTDEKRAGHGTFGRPKTDYDLFMESEGVPVYRDFGVLRCQDLPMKPWDRLGGNGTYVQLYGTEGTWGMYVVEIPPRKELNIERHVYEKNIMILEGRGVCEVWHDEKHKQVFEWQAGSLFSIPVNAYHRMINMSGQRVIFVAGTTAPNLMNLVGDTHFIFNCDYRFGSRFDDTLSDFFEEKTQIEPDPIRGLAMRRTNIMADIVHADLPLDNRRSPGYRRIEPHMTQNKFYLWIGQHEIGRYSKAHAHTSAAILFCLTGKGYTLTWPEHLGV
;
A
#
# COMPACT_ATOMS: atom_id res chain seq x y z
N MET A 1 -32.04 -15.80 -10.40
CA MET A 1 -32.18 -16.68 -9.22
C MET A 1 -33.46 -16.28 -8.51
N GLY A 2 -34.21 -17.21 -7.92
CA GLY A 2 -35.49 -16.89 -7.28
C GLY A 2 -35.29 -15.90 -6.14
N ASN A 3 -36.14 -14.86 -6.06
CA ASN A 3 -36.09 -13.83 -5.02
C ASN A 3 -36.87 -14.23 -3.75
N GLU A 4 -37.39 -15.45 -3.69
CA GLU A 4 -38.21 -15.94 -2.59
C GLU A 4 -37.44 -16.99 -1.80
N TRP A 5 -37.40 -16.79 -0.49
CA TRP A 5 -36.87 -17.78 0.44
C TRP A 5 -37.84 -18.96 0.54
N VAL A 6 -37.30 -20.18 0.50
CA VAL A 6 -38.08 -21.42 0.61
C VAL A 6 -37.61 -22.16 1.86
N GLU A 7 -38.54 -22.47 2.75
CA GLU A 7 -38.28 -23.29 3.93
C GLU A 7 -37.84 -24.71 3.49
N PRO A 8 -36.70 -25.23 3.96
CA PRO A 8 -36.27 -26.57 3.62
C PRO A 8 -37.16 -27.62 4.29
N THR A 9 -37.52 -28.67 3.55
CA THR A 9 -38.19 -29.87 4.08
C THR A 9 -37.27 -31.08 4.00
N ASP A 10 -37.41 -32.02 4.94
CA ASP A 10 -36.61 -33.25 5.06
C ASP A 10 -35.10 -32.98 5.15
N GLU A 11 -34.29 -33.64 4.31
CA GLU A 11 -32.83 -33.49 4.27
C GLU A 11 -32.35 -32.34 3.37
N LYS A 12 -33.27 -31.52 2.82
CA LYS A 12 -32.88 -30.38 1.98
C LYS A 12 -32.25 -29.28 2.81
N ARG A 13 -31.31 -28.54 2.22
CA ARG A 13 -30.71 -27.33 2.82
C ARG A 13 -31.37 -26.09 2.22
N ALA A 14 -31.58 -25.05 3.03
CA ALA A 14 -32.07 -23.76 2.57
C ALA A 14 -31.02 -23.05 1.70
N GLY A 15 -31.48 -22.19 0.78
CA GLY A 15 -30.62 -21.33 -0.02
C GLY A 15 -29.76 -22.07 -1.05
N HIS A 16 -28.76 -21.38 -1.59
CA HIS A 16 -27.84 -21.94 -2.58
C HIS A 16 -26.71 -22.70 -1.87
N GLY A 17 -26.52 -23.99 -2.21
CA GLY A 17 -25.46 -24.83 -1.62
C GLY A 17 -24.04 -24.40 -2.00
N THR A 18 -23.89 -23.57 -3.03
CA THR A 18 -22.64 -22.93 -3.46
C THR A 18 -22.93 -21.48 -3.82
N PHE A 19 -22.19 -20.54 -3.26
CA PHE A 19 -22.29 -19.11 -3.56
C PHE A 19 -20.90 -18.55 -3.80
N GLY A 20 -20.79 -17.65 -4.77
CA GLY A 20 -19.56 -16.88 -4.98
C GLY A 20 -19.33 -15.91 -3.81
N ARG A 21 -18.11 -15.40 -3.68
CA ARG A 21 -17.82 -14.30 -2.76
C ARG A 21 -18.62 -13.07 -3.22
N PRO A 22 -19.51 -12.50 -2.37
CA PRO A 22 -20.15 -11.24 -2.70
C PRO A 22 -19.11 -10.13 -2.81
N LYS A 23 -19.34 -9.17 -3.71
CA LYS A 23 -18.50 -7.98 -3.80
C LYS A 23 -18.54 -7.24 -2.47
N THR A 24 -17.37 -6.89 -1.96
CA THR A 24 -17.24 -6.04 -0.78
C THR A 24 -17.47 -4.57 -1.15
N ASP A 25 -17.67 -3.69 -0.17
CA ASP A 25 -17.82 -2.26 -0.44
C ASP A 25 -16.60 -1.68 -1.14
N TYR A 26 -15.41 -2.19 -0.84
CA TYR A 26 -14.18 -1.83 -1.56
C TYR A 26 -14.18 -2.31 -3.02
N ASP A 27 -14.72 -3.49 -3.32
CA ASP A 27 -14.85 -3.97 -4.70
C ASP A 27 -15.78 -3.06 -5.51
N LEU A 28 -16.91 -2.67 -4.92
CA LEU A 28 -17.87 -1.75 -5.53
C LEU A 28 -17.26 -0.37 -5.72
N PHE A 29 -16.50 0.12 -4.72
CA PHE A 29 -15.78 1.39 -4.81
C PHE A 29 -14.77 1.38 -5.96
N MET A 30 -13.90 0.36 -6.05
CA MET A 30 -12.94 0.24 -7.15
C MET A 30 -13.61 0.26 -8.52
N GLU A 31 -14.75 -0.44 -8.68
CA GLU A 31 -15.50 -0.45 -9.93
C GLU A 31 -16.14 0.91 -10.25
N SER A 32 -16.63 1.63 -9.24
CA SER A 32 -17.25 2.95 -9.41
C SER A 32 -16.28 4.01 -9.92
N GLU A 33 -14.98 3.83 -9.67
CA GLU A 33 -13.93 4.78 -10.08
C GLU A 33 -13.62 4.71 -11.59
N GLY A 34 -14.14 3.71 -12.31
CA GLY A 34 -14.05 3.63 -13.78
C GLY A 34 -12.66 3.31 -14.36
N VAL A 35 -11.64 3.17 -13.51
CA VAL A 35 -10.28 2.75 -13.90
C VAL A 35 -10.15 1.21 -13.93
N PRO A 36 -9.14 0.65 -14.64
CA PRO A 36 -8.90 -0.78 -14.64
C PRO A 36 -8.59 -1.30 -13.23
N VAL A 37 -8.91 -2.57 -13.00
CA VAL A 37 -8.53 -3.30 -11.79
C VAL A 37 -7.84 -4.59 -12.21
N TYR A 38 -6.51 -4.57 -12.22
CA TYR A 38 -5.69 -5.73 -12.57
C TYR A 38 -5.80 -6.80 -11.47
N ARG A 39 -6.05 -8.06 -11.85
CA ARG A 39 -6.19 -9.20 -10.93
C ARG A 39 -5.36 -10.38 -11.40
N ASP A 40 -4.42 -10.81 -10.58
CA ASP A 40 -3.59 -11.99 -10.81
C ASP A 40 -2.85 -12.39 -9.51
N PHE A 41 -2.02 -13.43 -9.54
CA PHE A 41 -1.10 -13.78 -8.45
C PHE A 41 0.06 -12.79 -8.31
N GLY A 42 0.41 -12.09 -9.38
CA GLY A 42 1.52 -11.16 -9.38
C GLY A 42 1.53 -10.23 -10.59
N VAL A 43 2.41 -9.24 -10.52
CA VAL A 43 2.65 -8.27 -11.60
C VAL A 43 4.12 -8.36 -11.96
N LEU A 44 4.44 -8.58 -13.24
CA LEU A 44 5.82 -8.64 -13.69
C LEU A 44 6.51 -7.27 -13.58
N ARG A 45 5.84 -6.22 -14.07
CA ARG A 45 6.28 -4.82 -14.01
C ARG A 45 5.08 -3.90 -13.85
N CYS A 46 5.03 -3.15 -12.75
CA CYS A 46 3.90 -2.26 -12.45
C CYS A 46 3.72 -1.15 -13.48
N GLN A 47 4.81 -0.70 -14.10
CA GLN A 47 4.83 0.38 -15.08
C GLN A 47 4.22 -0.01 -16.43
N ASP A 48 4.01 -1.30 -16.68
CA ASP A 48 3.43 -1.82 -17.93
C ASP A 48 1.93 -2.11 -17.79
N LEU A 49 1.36 -1.91 -16.60
CA LEU A 49 -0.07 -2.14 -16.37
C LEU A 49 -0.93 -1.16 -17.17
N PRO A 50 -2.11 -1.59 -17.64
CA PRO A 50 -3.01 -0.70 -18.36
C PRO A 50 -3.54 0.39 -17.42
N MET A 51 -3.36 1.66 -17.78
CA MET A 51 -3.85 2.79 -17.01
C MET A 51 -4.87 3.61 -17.80
N LYS A 52 -5.88 4.15 -17.11
CA LYS A 52 -6.85 5.09 -17.69
C LYS A 52 -6.87 6.39 -16.88
N PRO A 53 -7.34 7.51 -17.48
CA PRO A 53 -7.62 8.72 -16.73
C PRO A 53 -8.47 8.41 -15.50
N TRP A 54 -8.09 9.00 -14.38
CA TRP A 54 -8.67 8.72 -13.09
C TRP A 54 -9.20 10.01 -12.47
N ASP A 55 -10.51 10.24 -12.58
CA ASP A 55 -11.14 11.51 -12.20
C ASP A 55 -10.86 11.91 -10.74
N ARG A 56 -10.94 10.96 -9.79
CA ARG A 56 -10.66 11.24 -8.38
C ARG A 56 -9.22 11.69 -8.14
N LEU A 57 -8.24 11.05 -8.78
CA LEU A 57 -6.82 11.33 -8.56
C LEU A 57 -6.27 12.41 -9.51
N GLY A 58 -6.86 12.66 -10.66
CA GLY A 58 -6.38 13.63 -11.66
C GLY A 58 -5.21 13.15 -12.53
N GLY A 59 -4.76 11.90 -12.36
CA GLY A 59 -3.72 11.25 -13.16
C GLY A 59 -4.27 10.12 -14.03
N ASN A 60 -3.39 9.23 -14.49
CA ASN A 60 -3.80 7.95 -15.06
C ASN A 60 -3.49 6.84 -14.05
N GLY A 61 -4.34 5.82 -13.93
CA GLY A 61 -3.97 4.70 -13.06
C GLY A 61 -4.80 3.45 -13.24
N THR A 62 -4.50 2.50 -12.36
CA THR A 62 -5.14 1.19 -12.25
C THR A 62 -5.05 0.72 -10.82
N TYR A 63 -6.11 0.07 -10.34
CA TYR A 63 -6.02 -0.75 -9.16
C TYR A 63 -5.28 -2.05 -9.46
N VAL A 64 -4.70 -2.64 -8.42
CA VAL A 64 -4.11 -3.97 -8.44
C VAL A 64 -4.65 -4.74 -7.26
N GLN A 65 -5.31 -5.86 -7.52
CA GLN A 65 -5.85 -6.75 -6.50
C GLN A 65 -5.24 -8.14 -6.73
N LEU A 66 -4.25 -8.49 -5.91
CA LEU A 66 -3.62 -9.80 -6.00
C LEU A 66 -4.47 -10.87 -5.33
N TYR A 67 -4.44 -12.08 -5.86
CA TYR A 67 -5.19 -13.19 -5.26
C TYR A 67 -4.71 -13.47 -3.84
N GLY A 68 -5.66 -13.54 -2.92
CA GLY A 68 -5.44 -13.70 -1.49
C GLY A 68 -5.43 -12.38 -0.73
N THR A 69 -5.26 -11.21 -1.36
CA THR A 69 -5.19 -9.92 -0.64
C THR A 69 -6.53 -9.21 -0.55
N GLU A 70 -7.59 -9.80 -1.09
CA GLU A 70 -8.91 -9.20 -1.24
C GLU A 70 -9.55 -8.89 0.12
N GLY A 71 -9.80 -7.61 0.37
CA GLY A 71 -10.35 -7.13 1.63
C GLY A 71 -9.30 -6.90 2.73
N THR A 72 -8.01 -7.17 2.47
CA THR A 72 -6.92 -6.95 3.43
C THR A 72 -6.05 -5.77 3.04
N TRP A 73 -5.62 -5.69 1.77
CA TRP A 73 -4.73 -4.66 1.26
C TRP A 73 -5.25 -4.07 -0.04
N GLY A 74 -5.34 -2.74 -0.08
CA GLY A 74 -5.68 -1.98 -1.27
C GLY A 74 -4.40 -1.53 -1.96
N MET A 75 -4.30 -1.71 -3.27
CA MET A 75 -3.11 -1.32 -4.01
C MET A 75 -3.49 -0.71 -5.35
N TYR A 76 -2.78 0.33 -5.76
CA TYR A 76 -2.96 0.94 -7.06
C TYR A 76 -1.66 1.55 -7.57
N VAL A 77 -1.57 1.69 -8.88
CA VAL A 77 -0.46 2.34 -9.59
C VAL A 77 -0.99 3.57 -10.29
N VAL A 78 -0.26 4.69 -10.16
CA VAL A 78 -0.63 5.96 -10.78
C VAL A 78 0.54 6.50 -11.60
N GLU A 79 0.23 6.96 -12.80
CA GLU A 79 1.08 7.83 -13.60
C GLU A 79 0.65 9.29 -13.43
N ILE A 80 1.62 10.16 -13.13
CA ILE A 80 1.46 11.62 -13.21
C ILE A 80 2.15 12.10 -14.49
N PRO A 81 1.42 12.70 -15.45
CA PRO A 81 2.03 13.24 -16.67
C PRO A 81 3.08 14.33 -16.39
N PRO A 82 3.96 14.64 -17.35
CA PRO A 82 4.98 15.69 -17.20
C PRO A 82 4.39 17.03 -16.76
N ARG A 83 5.00 17.66 -15.74
CA ARG A 83 4.60 18.97 -15.20
C ARG A 83 3.11 19.05 -14.84
N LYS A 84 2.56 17.96 -14.32
CA LYS A 84 1.21 17.88 -13.78
C LYS A 84 1.25 17.50 -12.32
N GLU A 85 0.13 17.67 -11.69
CA GLU A 85 -0.10 17.29 -10.32
C GLU A 85 -1.42 16.57 -10.18
N LEU A 86 -1.49 15.68 -9.19
CA LEU A 86 -2.72 15.01 -8.83
C LEU A 86 -3.67 15.99 -8.13
N ASN A 87 -4.95 15.60 -8.08
CA ASN A 87 -5.94 16.25 -7.24
C ASN A 87 -5.53 16.14 -5.77
N ILE A 88 -6.02 17.08 -4.96
CA ILE A 88 -5.84 17.03 -3.51
C ILE A 88 -6.66 15.86 -2.98
N GLU A 89 -6.02 15.00 -2.19
CA GLU A 89 -6.67 13.88 -1.52
C GLU A 89 -6.67 14.07 0.00
N ARG A 90 -7.71 13.59 0.67
CA ARG A 90 -7.81 13.40 2.12
C ARG A 90 -8.60 12.12 2.39
N HIS A 91 -8.14 11.27 3.30
CA HIS A 91 -8.82 10.01 3.58
C HIS A 91 -8.52 9.42 4.96
N VAL A 92 -9.50 8.70 5.52
CA VAL A 92 -9.38 7.96 6.79
C VAL A 92 -8.93 6.51 6.54
N TYR A 93 -7.72 6.34 6.02
CA TYR A 93 -7.00 5.06 5.97
C TYR A 93 -5.49 5.35 5.83
N GLU A 94 -4.65 4.34 6.06
CA GLU A 94 -3.20 4.45 5.96
C GLU A 94 -2.75 4.25 4.51
N LYS A 95 -1.78 5.04 4.04
CA LYS A 95 -1.27 5.00 2.66
C LYS A 95 0.26 5.12 2.68
N ASN A 96 0.94 4.08 2.18
CA ASN A 96 2.36 4.12 1.88
C ASN A 96 2.56 4.26 0.36
N ILE A 97 3.51 5.07 -0.06
CA ILE A 97 3.82 5.35 -1.47
C ILE A 97 5.27 4.97 -1.74
N MET A 98 5.49 4.22 -2.81
CA MET A 98 6.81 3.94 -3.36
C MET A 98 6.89 4.48 -4.79
N ILE A 99 7.88 5.32 -5.06
CA ILE A 99 8.09 5.90 -6.39
C ILE A 99 8.89 4.93 -7.26
N LEU A 100 8.33 4.60 -8.44
CA LEU A 100 8.94 3.66 -9.39
C LEU A 100 9.72 4.39 -10.49
N GLU A 101 9.21 5.51 -10.97
CA GLU A 101 9.81 6.31 -12.05
C GLU A 101 9.67 7.81 -11.75
N GLY A 102 10.68 8.60 -12.11
CA GLY A 102 10.65 10.06 -12.07
C GLY A 102 10.98 10.68 -10.71
N ARG A 103 10.64 11.97 -10.54
CA ARG A 103 10.86 12.76 -9.32
C ARG A 103 9.85 13.90 -9.21
N GLY A 104 9.68 14.43 -8.01
CA GLY A 104 8.73 15.49 -7.74
C GLY A 104 8.69 15.87 -6.28
N VAL A 105 7.58 16.46 -5.88
CA VAL A 105 7.33 16.88 -4.49
C VAL A 105 5.97 16.39 -4.01
N CYS A 106 5.85 16.21 -2.71
CA CYS A 106 4.59 15.95 -2.04
C CYS A 106 4.30 17.09 -1.08
N GLU A 107 3.10 17.65 -1.18
CA GLU A 107 2.55 18.58 -0.20
C GLU A 107 1.70 17.80 0.81
N VAL A 108 1.82 18.06 2.12
CA VAL A 108 1.02 17.41 3.18
C VAL A 108 0.65 18.41 4.29
N TRP A 109 -0.63 18.45 4.70
CA TRP A 109 -1.11 19.41 5.71
C TRP A 109 -2.41 19.00 6.42
N HIS A 110 -2.65 19.58 7.60
CA HIS A 110 -4.00 19.72 8.17
C HIS A 110 -4.48 21.17 8.06
N ASP A 111 -3.63 22.13 8.44
CA ASP A 111 -3.83 23.57 8.23
C ASP A 111 -2.93 24.06 7.08
N GLU A 112 -3.52 24.77 6.10
CA GLU A 112 -2.79 25.38 4.97
C GLU A 112 -1.60 26.26 5.42
N LYS A 113 -1.65 26.83 6.63
CA LYS A 113 -0.55 27.64 7.19
C LYS A 113 0.69 26.83 7.56
N HIS A 114 0.55 25.53 7.81
CA HIS A 114 1.63 24.62 8.20
C HIS A 114 1.86 23.55 7.13
N LYS A 115 1.62 23.89 5.86
CA LYS A 115 1.84 22.97 4.75
C LYS A 115 3.31 22.57 4.66
N GLN A 116 3.56 21.28 4.74
CA GLN A 116 4.88 20.70 4.58
C GLN A 116 5.06 20.25 3.13
N VAL A 117 6.28 20.40 2.63
CA VAL A 117 6.68 19.99 1.29
C VAL A 117 7.98 19.22 1.38
N PHE A 118 8.03 18.03 0.79
CA PHE A 118 9.26 17.25 0.68
C PHE A 118 9.44 16.70 -0.73
N GLU A 119 10.69 16.51 -1.13
CA GLU A 119 11.07 15.98 -2.43
C GLU A 119 11.11 14.44 -2.41
N TRP A 120 10.86 13.84 -3.57
CA TRP A 120 10.99 12.40 -3.77
C TRP A 120 11.49 12.09 -5.18
N GLN A 121 12.05 10.90 -5.35
CA GLN A 121 12.54 10.35 -6.61
C GLN A 121 12.24 8.86 -6.71
N ALA A 122 12.50 8.24 -7.86
CA ALA A 122 12.50 6.79 -8.00
C ALA A 122 13.33 6.13 -6.89
N GLY A 123 12.73 5.15 -6.21
CA GLY A 123 13.31 4.51 -5.03
C GLY A 123 12.93 5.16 -3.70
N SER A 124 12.26 6.32 -3.68
CA SER A 124 11.74 6.89 -2.44
C SER A 124 10.53 6.10 -1.93
N LEU A 125 10.47 5.92 -0.61
CA LEU A 125 9.35 5.32 0.12
C LEU A 125 8.92 6.26 1.24
N PHE A 126 7.64 6.56 1.33
CA PHE A 126 7.11 7.41 2.40
C PHE A 126 5.66 7.06 2.72
N SER A 127 5.17 7.57 3.85
CA SER A 127 3.80 7.39 4.29
C SER A 127 3.06 8.71 4.35
N ILE A 128 1.82 8.71 3.86
CA ILE A 128 0.88 9.82 4.06
C ILE A 128 0.16 9.60 5.39
N PRO A 129 0.20 10.56 6.33
CA PRO A 129 -0.54 10.43 7.57
C PRO A 129 -2.05 10.35 7.34
N VAL A 130 -2.72 9.56 8.18
CA VAL A 130 -4.17 9.36 8.10
C VAL A 130 -4.91 10.71 8.22
N ASN A 131 -5.83 10.93 7.30
CA ASN A 131 -6.68 12.12 7.21
C ASN A 131 -5.94 13.46 7.05
N ALA A 132 -4.67 13.46 6.63
CA ALA A 132 -4.00 14.66 6.16
C ALA A 132 -4.41 14.94 4.70
N TYR A 133 -4.57 16.22 4.37
CA TYR A 133 -4.60 16.63 2.98
C TYR A 133 -3.23 16.40 2.37
N HIS A 134 -3.19 15.93 1.13
CA HIS A 134 -1.94 15.77 0.41
C HIS A 134 -2.11 15.96 -1.09
N ARG A 135 -1.02 16.33 -1.75
CA ARG A 135 -0.95 16.49 -3.20
C ARG A 135 0.39 16.01 -3.73
N MET A 136 0.35 15.16 -4.76
CA MET A 136 1.53 14.67 -5.46
C MET A 136 1.78 15.51 -6.72
N ILE A 137 3.00 16.04 -6.87
CA ILE A 137 3.35 16.98 -7.95
C ILE A 137 4.56 16.45 -8.72
N ASN A 138 4.41 16.26 -10.03
CA ASN A 138 5.53 15.93 -10.91
C ASN A 138 6.25 17.20 -11.37
N MET A 139 7.45 17.43 -10.83
CA MET A 139 8.28 18.60 -11.17
C MET A 139 9.14 18.40 -12.42
N SER A 140 9.07 17.22 -13.05
CA SER A 140 9.93 16.85 -14.17
C SER A 140 9.23 16.99 -15.53
N GLY A 141 10.04 17.05 -16.59
CA GLY A 141 9.56 16.99 -17.98
C GLY A 141 9.28 15.57 -18.48
N GLN A 142 9.34 14.57 -17.61
CA GLN A 142 9.04 13.17 -17.90
C GLN A 142 7.85 12.72 -17.05
N ARG A 143 7.25 11.57 -17.36
CA ARG A 143 6.21 10.99 -16.50
C ARG A 143 6.80 10.56 -15.15
N VAL A 144 5.94 10.49 -14.15
CA VAL A 144 6.21 9.83 -12.86
C VAL A 144 5.28 8.64 -12.75
N ILE A 145 5.78 7.51 -12.22
CA ILE A 145 4.94 6.37 -11.83
C ILE A 145 5.23 6.03 -10.37
N PHE A 146 4.18 5.85 -9.57
CA PHE A 146 4.30 5.34 -8.22
C PHE A 146 3.25 4.27 -7.93
N VAL A 147 3.53 3.45 -6.92
CA VAL A 147 2.57 2.50 -6.35
C VAL A 147 2.19 2.94 -4.95
N ALA A 148 0.91 2.81 -4.62
CA ALA A 148 0.41 3.05 -3.27
C ALA A 148 -0.15 1.76 -2.68
N GLY A 149 0.29 1.43 -1.46
CA GLY A 149 -0.30 0.39 -0.61
C GLY A 149 -1.15 1.04 0.48
N THR A 150 -2.37 0.55 0.68
CA THR A 150 -3.35 1.16 1.57
C THR A 150 -4.11 0.17 2.45
N THR A 151 -4.59 0.64 3.61
CA THR A 151 -5.59 -0.07 4.43
C THR A 151 -7.03 0.27 4.05
N ALA A 152 -7.26 0.87 2.88
CA ALA A 152 -8.58 1.27 2.41
C ALA A 152 -9.62 0.12 2.42
N PRO A 153 -9.31 -1.13 2.02
CA PRO A 153 -10.31 -2.20 2.08
C PRO A 153 -10.79 -2.47 3.49
N ASN A 154 -9.90 -2.45 4.49
CA ASN A 154 -10.25 -2.70 5.89
C ASN A 154 -11.27 -1.67 6.40
N LEU A 155 -11.04 -0.39 6.11
CA LEU A 155 -11.91 0.68 6.57
C LEU A 155 -13.19 0.80 5.74
N MET A 156 -13.11 0.70 4.42
CA MET A 156 -14.28 0.82 3.56
C MET A 156 -15.26 -0.33 3.79
N ASN A 157 -14.77 -1.56 3.92
CA ASN A 157 -15.63 -2.73 4.18
C ASN A 157 -16.20 -2.75 5.61
N LEU A 158 -15.51 -2.12 6.57
CA LEU A 158 -15.99 -2.03 7.95
C LEU A 158 -17.04 -0.93 8.11
N VAL A 159 -16.79 0.24 7.53
CA VAL A 159 -17.62 1.43 7.70
C VAL A 159 -18.81 1.43 6.73
N GLY A 160 -18.61 0.97 5.49
CA GLY A 160 -19.66 0.94 4.47
C GLY A 160 -20.11 2.32 3.97
N ASP A 161 -19.29 3.36 4.15
CA ASP A 161 -19.62 4.74 3.77
C ASP A 161 -18.38 5.50 3.26
N THR A 162 -18.31 5.74 1.95
CA THR A 162 -17.21 6.49 1.33
C THR A 162 -17.24 7.97 1.67
N HIS A 163 -18.41 8.55 1.98
CA HIS A 163 -18.50 9.95 2.38
C HIS A 163 -17.75 10.16 3.70
N PHE A 164 -17.93 9.29 4.70
CA PHE A 164 -17.13 9.32 5.92
C PHE A 164 -15.62 9.19 5.62
N ILE A 165 -15.24 8.24 4.75
CA ILE A 165 -13.83 7.97 4.46
C ILE A 165 -13.11 9.19 3.88
N PHE A 166 -13.74 9.96 3.00
CA PHE A 166 -13.09 11.08 2.31
C PHE A 166 -13.43 12.47 2.90
N ASN A 167 -14.48 12.58 3.72
CA ASN A 167 -14.97 13.87 4.25
C ASN A 167 -15.01 13.94 5.78
N CYS A 168 -14.24 13.10 6.48
CA CYS A 168 -14.11 13.20 7.93
C CYS A 168 -13.26 14.41 8.34
N ASP A 169 -13.78 15.24 9.24
CA ASP A 169 -13.09 16.44 9.74
C ASP A 169 -12.24 16.19 11.00
N TYR A 170 -12.21 14.97 11.51
CA TYR A 170 -11.40 14.65 12.68
C TYR A 170 -9.90 14.72 12.36
N ARG A 171 -9.19 15.60 13.07
CA ARG A 171 -7.74 15.75 12.96
C ARG A 171 -7.03 14.71 13.83
N PHE A 172 -6.30 13.80 13.20
CA PHE A 172 -5.48 12.79 13.89
C PHE A 172 -4.14 13.37 14.35
N GLY A 173 -4.16 14.37 15.24
CA GLY A 173 -2.95 15.10 15.67
C GLY A 173 -1.85 14.24 16.29
N SER A 174 -2.19 13.09 16.89
CA SER A 174 -1.20 12.13 17.38
C SER A 174 -0.46 11.37 16.26
N ARG A 175 -1.00 11.38 15.04
CA ARG A 175 -0.44 10.72 13.84
C ARG A 175 0.33 11.69 12.96
N PHE A 176 -0.08 12.96 12.95
CA PHE A 176 0.58 14.04 12.25
C PHE A 176 0.45 15.36 13.01
N ASP A 177 1.60 15.84 13.47
CA ASP A 177 1.75 17.19 13.99
C ASP A 177 2.38 18.05 12.90
N ASP A 178 1.54 18.80 12.18
CA ASP A 178 1.95 19.66 11.07
C ASP A 178 2.83 20.84 11.52
N THR A 179 2.93 21.11 12.83
CA THR A 179 3.83 22.13 13.38
C THR A 179 5.30 21.68 13.45
N LEU A 180 5.56 20.37 13.34
CA LEU A 180 6.92 19.82 13.33
C LEU A 180 7.53 19.94 11.94
N SER A 181 8.45 20.88 11.76
CA SER A 181 9.16 21.09 10.49
C SER A 181 10.01 19.89 10.04
N ASP A 182 10.43 19.03 10.97
CA ASP A 182 11.25 17.85 10.71
C ASP A 182 10.43 16.58 10.44
N PHE A 183 9.09 16.69 10.33
CA PHE A 183 8.23 15.50 10.25
C PHE A 183 8.53 14.63 9.01
N PHE A 184 8.90 15.23 7.88
CA PHE A 184 9.36 14.52 6.68
C PHE A 184 10.88 14.59 6.45
N GLU A 185 11.67 14.76 7.51
CA GLU A 185 13.12 14.53 7.42
C GLU A 185 13.43 13.02 7.54
N GLU A 186 14.33 12.52 6.69
CA GLU A 186 14.77 11.14 6.78
C GLU A 186 15.57 10.91 8.07
N LYS A 187 15.18 9.90 8.84
CA LYS A 187 15.82 9.52 10.11
C LYS A 187 16.50 8.17 9.92
N THR A 188 17.82 8.15 10.02
CA THR A 188 18.65 6.97 9.73
C THR A 188 19.00 6.14 10.98
N GLN A 189 18.72 6.68 12.17
CA GLN A 189 18.97 6.00 13.44
C GLN A 189 18.22 4.67 13.49
N ILE A 190 18.98 3.61 13.78
CA ILE A 190 18.44 2.28 13.99
C ILE A 190 18.10 2.11 15.46
N GLU A 191 16.89 1.65 15.74
CA GLU A 191 16.40 1.28 17.06
C GLU A 191 15.71 -0.09 17.00
N PRO A 192 15.56 -0.81 18.13
CA PRO A 192 14.81 -2.06 18.16
C PRO A 192 13.30 -1.79 17.99
N ASP A 193 12.63 -2.56 17.13
CA ASP A 193 11.17 -2.56 17.08
C ASP A 193 10.61 -3.02 18.43
N PRO A 194 9.52 -2.42 18.92
CA PRO A 194 9.05 -2.62 20.29
C PRO A 194 8.48 -4.02 20.55
N ILE A 195 8.21 -4.83 19.52
CA ILE A 195 7.58 -6.14 19.65
C ILE A 195 8.61 -7.26 19.55
N ARG A 196 9.49 -7.21 18.55
CA ARG A 196 10.40 -8.31 18.20
C ARG A 196 11.87 -7.96 18.46
N GLY A 197 12.20 -6.71 18.76
CA GLY A 197 13.56 -6.23 18.97
C GLY A 197 14.42 -6.20 17.71
N LEU A 198 13.82 -6.26 16.52
CA LEU A 198 14.51 -6.23 15.23
C LEU A 198 14.84 -4.81 14.81
N ALA A 199 15.82 -4.67 13.92
CA ALA A 199 16.23 -3.37 13.43
C ALA A 199 15.07 -2.62 12.76
N MET A 200 14.83 -1.39 13.24
CA MET A 200 13.80 -0.48 12.79
C MET A 200 14.36 0.94 12.64
N ARG A 201 13.80 1.74 11.73
CA ARG A 201 14.02 3.19 11.64
C ARG A 201 12.69 3.90 11.85
N ARG A 202 12.64 4.85 12.79
CA ARG A 202 11.47 5.72 12.97
C ARG A 202 11.58 6.93 12.06
N THR A 203 11.09 6.78 10.84
CA THR A 203 11.11 7.82 9.81
C THR A 203 9.83 7.79 9.00
N ASN A 204 9.46 8.91 8.39
CA ASN A 204 8.27 9.04 7.54
C ASN A 204 8.62 9.02 6.04
N ILE A 205 9.92 9.06 5.72
CA ILE A 205 10.47 8.98 4.38
C ILE A 205 11.81 8.24 4.42
N MET A 206 12.04 7.39 3.43
CA MET A 206 13.35 6.87 3.06
C MET A 206 13.61 7.35 1.63
N ALA A 207 14.67 8.13 1.42
CA ALA A 207 14.93 8.75 0.13
C ALA A 207 15.21 7.69 -0.95
N ASP A 208 15.88 6.59 -0.59
CA ASP A 208 16.24 5.52 -1.52
C ASP A 208 16.26 4.16 -0.82
N ILE A 209 15.19 3.37 -1.01
CA ILE A 209 15.10 2.02 -0.47
C ILE A 209 15.82 0.96 -1.32
N VAL A 210 16.23 1.29 -2.55
CA VAL A 210 16.99 0.39 -3.42
C VAL A 210 18.43 0.27 -2.93
N HIS A 211 18.98 1.39 -2.44
CA HIS A 211 20.35 1.50 -1.94
C HIS A 211 20.44 1.70 -0.41
N ALA A 212 19.34 1.46 0.33
CA ALA A 212 19.33 1.59 1.78
C ALA A 212 20.31 0.63 2.46
N ASP A 213 21.01 1.12 3.48
CA ASP A 213 21.81 0.26 4.37
C ASP A 213 20.89 -0.62 5.24
N LEU A 214 21.13 -1.93 5.20
CA LEU A 214 20.32 -2.95 5.87
C LEU A 214 21.14 -3.72 6.90
N PRO A 215 20.78 -3.67 8.20
CA PRO A 215 21.40 -4.47 9.25
C PRO A 215 21.27 -5.97 9.01
N LEU A 216 22.25 -6.72 9.49
CA LEU A 216 22.23 -8.19 9.47
C LEU A 216 21.12 -8.71 10.40
N ASP A 217 20.25 -9.58 9.88
CA ASP A 217 19.10 -10.13 10.59
C ASP A 217 19.17 -11.67 10.71
N ASN A 218 19.66 -12.36 9.68
CA ASN A 218 19.83 -13.82 9.62
C ASN A 218 18.57 -14.68 9.88
N ARG A 219 17.37 -14.11 10.08
CA ARG A 219 16.18 -14.90 10.43
C ARG A 219 15.58 -15.65 9.24
N ARG A 220 15.72 -15.12 8.02
CA ARG A 220 15.22 -15.78 6.79
C ARG A 220 16.22 -16.79 6.22
N SER A 221 17.50 -16.42 6.19
CA SER A 221 18.63 -17.25 5.76
C SER A 221 19.93 -16.63 6.29
N PRO A 222 21.04 -17.39 6.43
CA PRO A 222 22.34 -16.80 6.71
C PRO A 222 22.70 -15.70 5.70
N GLY A 223 23.11 -14.54 6.18
CA GLY A 223 23.38 -13.32 5.41
C GLY A 223 22.15 -12.44 5.13
N TYR A 224 20.93 -12.87 5.48
CA TYR A 224 19.72 -12.06 5.27
C TYR A 224 19.80 -10.76 6.06
N ARG A 225 19.46 -9.65 5.39
CA ARG A 225 19.44 -8.30 5.98
C ARG A 225 18.04 -7.72 5.93
N ARG A 226 17.70 -6.89 6.91
CA ARG A 226 16.36 -6.33 7.06
C ARG A 226 16.37 -5.00 7.80
N ILE A 227 15.53 -4.06 7.35
CA ILE A 227 15.13 -2.90 8.15
C ILE A 227 13.62 -2.68 8.05
N GLU A 228 13.00 -2.33 9.17
CA GLU A 228 11.60 -1.90 9.23
C GLU A 228 11.51 -0.38 9.34
N PRO A 229 10.91 0.33 8.38
CA PRO A 229 10.57 1.72 8.57
C PRO A 229 9.22 1.84 9.30
N HIS A 230 9.21 2.57 10.41
CA HIS A 230 8.01 2.83 11.19
C HIS A 230 7.48 4.23 10.92
N MET A 231 6.58 4.33 9.94
CA MET A 231 6.15 5.59 9.33
C MET A 231 4.80 6.07 9.89
N THR A 232 4.69 7.38 10.18
CA THR A 232 3.49 8.15 10.57
C THR A 232 2.67 7.53 11.70
N GLN A 233 3.34 6.78 12.58
CA GLN A 233 2.74 5.97 13.64
C GLN A 233 1.65 5.01 13.13
N ASN A 234 1.78 4.55 11.89
CA ASN A 234 0.86 3.62 11.24
C ASN A 234 0.91 2.23 11.85
N LYS A 235 -0.19 1.50 11.68
CA LYS A 235 -0.27 0.05 11.93
C LYS A 235 0.11 -0.75 10.69
N PHE A 236 0.15 -0.12 9.52
CA PHE A 236 0.62 -0.68 8.25
C PHE A 236 2.04 -1.21 8.42
N TYR A 237 2.17 -2.53 8.37
CA TYR A 237 3.44 -3.21 8.55
C TYR A 237 4.13 -3.44 7.20
N LEU A 238 5.39 -3.02 7.09
CA LEU A 238 6.24 -3.27 5.92
C LEU A 238 7.71 -3.32 6.33
N TRP A 239 8.55 -3.92 5.50
CA TRP A 239 10.00 -3.95 5.73
C TRP A 239 10.74 -4.08 4.40
N ILE A 240 11.99 -3.62 4.38
CA ILE A 240 12.92 -3.84 3.28
C ILE A 240 13.81 -5.01 3.68
N GLY A 241 13.98 -5.98 2.78
CA GLY A 241 14.78 -7.18 3.02
C GLY A 241 15.69 -7.48 1.85
N GLN A 242 16.86 -8.05 2.14
CA GLN A 242 17.83 -8.46 1.14
C GLN A 242 18.26 -9.90 1.38
N HIS A 243 18.17 -10.71 0.32
CA HIS A 243 18.70 -12.06 0.29
C HIS A 243 20.08 -12.07 -0.37
N GLU A 244 20.98 -12.89 0.18
CA GLU A 244 22.26 -13.21 -0.45
C GLU A 244 22.07 -14.06 -1.72
N ILE A 245 23.02 -13.96 -2.63
CA ILE A 245 23.02 -14.74 -3.88
C ILE A 245 22.99 -16.24 -3.55
N GLY A 246 22.12 -16.98 -4.22
CA GLY A 246 21.99 -18.43 -4.05
C GLY A 246 21.39 -18.87 -2.72
N ARG A 247 20.82 -17.94 -1.93
CA ARG A 247 20.05 -18.27 -0.73
C ARG A 247 18.56 -18.26 -1.03
N TYR A 248 17.83 -19.07 -0.28
CA TYR A 248 16.37 -19.08 -0.26
C TYR A 248 15.88 -19.05 1.19
N SER A 249 14.68 -18.53 1.40
CA SER A 249 14.02 -18.64 2.69
C SER A 249 13.33 -19.99 2.80
N LYS A 250 13.34 -20.61 3.99
CA LYS A 250 12.56 -21.83 4.23
C LYS A 250 11.08 -21.56 3.96
N ALA A 251 10.41 -22.56 3.37
CA ALA A 251 8.98 -22.55 3.23
C ALA A 251 8.32 -22.36 4.60
N HIS A 252 7.28 -21.53 4.64
CA HIS A 252 6.46 -21.29 5.82
C HIS A 252 5.09 -20.78 5.35
N ALA A 253 4.08 -21.01 6.16
CA ALA A 253 2.74 -20.49 5.93
C ALA A 253 2.41 -19.40 6.96
N HIS A 254 1.60 -18.44 6.53
CA HIS A 254 0.94 -17.47 7.39
C HIS A 254 -0.39 -17.10 6.72
N THR A 255 -1.31 -16.52 7.49
CA THR A 255 -2.54 -15.95 6.94
C THR A 255 -2.21 -14.94 5.84
N SER A 256 -3.08 -14.78 4.85
CA SER A 256 -2.82 -13.86 3.75
C SER A 256 -2.59 -12.44 4.28
N ALA A 257 -1.40 -11.91 4.02
CA ALA A 257 -0.95 -10.68 4.68
C ALA A 257 0.19 -9.93 3.96
N ALA A 258 0.82 -10.49 2.93
CA ALA A 258 2.04 -9.89 2.37
C ALA A 258 1.94 -9.72 0.84
N ILE A 259 2.31 -8.54 0.37
CA ILE A 259 2.63 -8.27 -1.04
C ILE A 259 4.13 -8.03 -1.11
N LEU A 260 4.82 -8.74 -2.00
CA LEU A 260 6.27 -8.63 -2.17
C LEU A 260 6.58 -7.78 -3.40
N PHE A 261 7.42 -6.77 -3.21
CA PHE A 261 7.96 -5.95 -4.30
C PHE A 261 9.44 -6.27 -4.50
N CYS A 262 9.81 -6.65 -5.73
CA CYS A 262 11.21 -6.80 -6.10
C CYS A 262 11.76 -5.41 -6.46
N LEU A 263 12.57 -4.83 -5.56
CA LEU A 263 13.19 -3.51 -5.75
C LEU A 263 14.35 -3.56 -6.74
N THR A 264 15.15 -4.62 -6.66
CA THR A 264 16.30 -4.88 -7.55
C THR A 264 16.67 -6.36 -7.52
N GLY A 265 17.52 -6.77 -8.45
CA GLY A 265 17.94 -8.16 -8.61
C GLY A 265 16.92 -9.01 -9.39
N LYS A 266 17.05 -10.33 -9.25
CA LYS A 266 16.17 -11.31 -9.89
C LYS A 266 16.07 -12.57 -9.03
N GLY A 267 14.92 -13.22 -9.10
CA GLY A 267 14.65 -14.43 -8.35
C GLY A 267 13.28 -14.99 -8.71
N TYR A 268 12.76 -15.87 -7.86
CA TYR A 268 11.41 -16.42 -7.98
C TYR A 268 10.83 -16.65 -6.59
N THR A 269 9.50 -16.65 -6.51
CA THR A 269 8.75 -17.11 -5.35
C THR A 269 7.98 -18.36 -5.75
N LEU A 270 7.85 -19.29 -4.81
CA LEU A 270 6.97 -20.45 -4.95
C LEU A 270 5.86 -20.29 -3.92
N THR A 271 4.62 -20.37 -4.36
CA THR A 271 3.43 -20.28 -3.51
C THR A 271 2.49 -21.41 -3.90
N TRP A 272 1.99 -22.12 -2.90
CA TRP A 272 1.07 -23.24 -3.06
C TRP A 272 0.11 -23.30 -1.87
N PRO A 273 -1.05 -23.99 -2.00
CA PRO A 273 -1.97 -24.16 -0.88
C PRO A 273 -1.31 -24.88 0.31
N GLU A 274 -1.45 -24.32 1.51
CA GLU A 274 -0.84 -24.85 2.75
C GLU A 274 -1.17 -26.32 3.02
N HIS A 275 -2.38 -26.77 2.71
CA HIS A 275 -2.80 -28.15 2.92
C HIS A 275 -2.05 -29.18 2.04
N LEU A 276 -1.26 -28.71 1.06
CA LEU A 276 -0.37 -29.55 0.27
C LEU A 276 1.04 -29.69 0.89
N GLY A 277 1.28 -29.07 2.05
CA GLY A 277 2.51 -29.17 2.83
C GLY A 277 3.25 -27.84 3.01
N VAL A 278 4.22 -27.82 3.92
CA VAL A 278 5.25 -26.78 4.07
C VAL A 278 6.61 -27.46 4.09
#